data_AF-A0A497ENS5-F1
#
_entry.id   AF-A0A497ENS5-F1
#
_cell.length_a   1.000
_cell.length_b   1.000
_cell.length_c   1.000
_cell.angle_alpha   90.00
_cell.angle_beta   90.00
_cell.angle_gamma   90.00
#
_symmetry.space_group_name_H-M   'P 1'
#
loop_
_entity.id
_entity.type
_entity.pdbx_description
1 polymer ?
#
loop_
_entity_poly.entity_id
_entity_poly.type
_entity_poly.pdbx_seq_one_letter_code
_entity_poly.pdbx_strand_id
1 'polypeptide(L)'
;DDHDGTGVIASGQSGENEVLEFPDSNVEVEVSGSAEVYVATYESNPGARFMGDIGNYIDVYVPDVSHLTELEIRKYYTDEEIEALGLDERSLRLYWWSGTDWIVCSETGVNTEENYIWARITRDTTPSLSDLTGTPFGAAGRPPVGGYVVPISKLELLRILLWTNAPLIALLPAIAMSTILLAKALRRRWRKGRDS
;
A
#
# COMPACT_ATOMS: atom_id res chain seq x y z
N ASP A 1 -20.52 15.25 7.45
CA ASP A 1 -20.47 14.96 6.01
C ASP A 1 -20.03 16.18 5.27
N ASP A 2 -18.71 16.31 5.15
CA ASP A 2 -18.08 17.22 4.22
C ASP A 2 -17.78 16.43 2.94
N HIS A 3 -18.11 16.99 1.79
CA HIS A 3 -18.28 16.28 0.52
C HIS A 3 -17.19 16.65 -0.51
N ASP A 4 -16.08 17.23 -0.09
CA ASP A 4 -14.95 17.63 -0.95
C ASP A 4 -13.71 16.73 -0.81
N GLY A 5 -13.66 15.79 0.13
CA GLY A 5 -12.60 14.78 0.21
C GLY A 5 -11.21 15.37 0.49
N THR A 6 -11.14 16.54 1.13
CA THR A 6 -9.86 17.20 1.47
C THR A 6 -9.51 17.06 2.95
N GLY A 7 -9.57 15.85 3.51
CA GLY A 7 -9.10 15.57 4.87
C GLY A 7 -7.59 15.78 5.00
N VAL A 8 -7.16 17.04 5.10
CA VAL A 8 -5.77 17.46 5.24
C VAL A 8 -5.52 17.82 6.69
N ILE A 9 -4.86 16.92 7.44
CA ILE A 9 -4.28 17.29 8.73
C ILE A 9 -2.97 18.01 8.42
N ALA A 10 -2.97 19.33 8.52
CA ALA A 10 -1.77 20.15 8.41
C ALA A 10 -1.22 20.45 9.81
N SER A 11 0.06 20.13 10.03
CA SER A 11 0.78 20.47 11.26
C SER A 11 2.07 21.19 10.90
N GLY A 12 2.42 22.22 11.68
CA GLY A 12 3.58 23.08 11.44
C GLY A 12 4.48 23.12 12.67
N GLN A 13 5.78 22.98 12.47
CA GLN A 13 6.81 23.07 13.51
C GLN A 13 8.02 23.84 12.98
N SER A 14 8.76 24.50 13.87
CA SER A 14 10.05 25.11 13.54
C SER A 14 11.15 24.40 14.29
N GLY A 15 12.32 24.28 13.66
CA GLY A 15 13.48 23.70 14.33
C GLY A 15 14.83 24.16 13.78
N GLU A 16 15.87 23.90 14.56
CA GLU A 16 17.26 24.15 14.22
C GLU A 16 18.15 22.93 14.54
N ASN A 17 18.71 22.31 13.50
CA ASN A 17 19.57 21.12 13.61
C ASN A 17 18.94 20.01 14.47
N GLU A 18 17.67 19.70 14.21
CA GLU A 18 16.86 18.77 15.00
C GLU A 18 15.89 17.95 14.15
N VAL A 19 15.29 16.93 14.77
CA VAL A 19 14.23 16.12 14.17
C VAL A 19 12.87 16.65 14.65
N LEU A 20 11.99 16.96 13.70
CA LEU A 20 10.62 17.40 13.92
C LEU A 20 9.67 16.20 13.72
N GLU A 21 8.82 15.94 14.71
CA GLU A 21 7.91 14.78 14.71
C GLU A 21 6.47 15.20 14.34
N PHE A 22 5.90 14.56 13.33
CA PHE A 22 4.52 14.76 12.86
C PHE A 22 3.71 13.46 13.01
N PRO A 23 3.30 13.10 14.23
CA PRO A 23 2.73 11.79 14.53
C PRO A 23 1.43 11.50 13.78
N ASP A 24 0.57 12.51 13.57
CA ASP A 24 -0.68 12.34 12.82
C ASP A 24 -0.47 11.94 11.35
N SER A 25 0.73 12.20 10.81
CA SER A 25 1.12 11.86 9.44
C SER A 25 2.08 10.66 9.36
N ASN A 26 2.52 10.11 10.51
CA ASN A 26 3.62 9.14 10.60
C ASN A 26 4.89 9.61 9.86
N VAL A 27 5.22 10.89 10.05
CA VAL A 27 6.36 11.54 9.40
C VAL A 27 7.31 12.12 10.44
N GLU A 28 8.59 11.98 10.18
CA GLU A 28 9.63 12.78 10.81
C GLU A 28 10.35 13.60 9.74
N VAL A 29 10.80 14.79 10.12
CA VAL A 29 11.61 15.65 9.28
C VAL A 29 12.87 16.04 10.03
N GLU A 30 14.02 15.56 9.58
CA GLU A 30 15.32 16.00 10.10
C GLU A 30 15.75 17.27 9.38
N VAL A 31 15.93 18.35 10.15
CA VAL A 31 16.28 19.68 9.67
C VAL A 31 17.75 19.93 9.93
N SER A 32 18.54 20.16 8.88
CA SER A 32 19.93 20.63 8.99
C SER A 32 20.01 22.11 8.56
N GLY A 33 20.38 22.98 9.49
CA GLY A 33 20.15 24.42 9.39
C GLY A 33 18.94 24.83 10.25
N SER A 34 18.16 25.82 9.81
CA SER A 34 16.92 26.23 10.47
C SER A 34 15.79 26.43 9.49
N ALA A 35 14.59 25.93 9.80
CA ALA A 35 13.40 26.10 8.98
C ALA A 35 12.12 25.98 9.79
N GLU A 36 11.05 26.57 9.25
CA GLU A 36 9.67 26.24 9.60
C GLU A 36 9.18 25.20 8.57
N VAL A 37 8.62 24.09 9.04
CA VAL A 37 8.18 22.97 8.21
C VAL A 37 6.72 22.68 8.49
N TYR A 38 5.95 22.55 7.42
CA TYR A 38 4.56 22.14 7.45
C TYR A 38 4.42 20.79 6.77
N VAL A 39 3.72 19.87 7.42
CA VAL A 39 3.38 18.55 6.88
C VAL A 39 1.87 18.42 6.81
N ALA A 40 1.38 18.02 5.65
CA ALA A 40 -0.01 17.67 5.39
C ALA A 40 -0.12 16.23 4.91
N THR A 41 -1.26 15.57 5.14
CA THR A 41 -1.56 14.23 4.59
C THR A 41 -2.75 14.30 3.66
N TYR A 42 -2.73 13.51 2.58
CA TYR A 42 -3.89 13.34 1.69
C TYR A 42 -4.58 12.00 1.93
N GLU A 43 -5.91 11.98 1.95
CA GLU A 43 -6.71 10.76 2.03
C GLU A 43 -6.60 9.89 0.75
N SER A 44 -6.18 10.47 -0.36
CA SER A 44 -6.03 9.79 -1.65
C SER A 44 -4.95 10.43 -2.51
N ASN A 45 -4.53 9.74 -3.58
CA ASN A 45 -3.49 10.21 -4.50
C ASN A 45 -3.81 11.61 -5.07
N PRO A 46 -3.02 12.65 -4.76
CA PRO A 46 -3.26 14.01 -5.25
C PRO A 46 -2.84 14.23 -6.71
N GLY A 47 -2.20 13.23 -7.34
CA GLY A 47 -1.68 13.29 -8.70
C GLY A 47 -2.18 12.16 -9.59
N ALA A 48 -1.35 11.76 -10.55
CA ALA A 48 -1.65 10.62 -11.42
C ALA A 48 -1.41 9.28 -10.69
N ARG A 49 -2.04 8.21 -11.16
CA ARG A 49 -1.71 6.86 -10.68
C ARG A 49 -0.26 6.49 -10.99
N PHE A 50 0.36 5.71 -10.11
CA PHE A 50 1.70 5.15 -10.29
C PHE A 50 1.74 3.71 -9.74
N MET A 51 2.57 2.86 -10.33
CA MET A 51 2.61 1.44 -9.98
C MET A 51 3.32 1.20 -8.65
N GLY A 52 2.76 0.30 -7.85
CA GLY A 52 3.36 -0.10 -6.56
C GLY A 52 3.16 0.92 -5.44
N ASP A 53 2.25 1.87 -5.65
CA ASP A 53 1.74 2.78 -4.64
C ASP A 53 1.27 2.04 -3.38
N ILE A 54 1.63 2.58 -2.21
CA ILE A 54 1.22 2.05 -0.91
C ILE A 54 0.09 2.87 -0.25
N GLY A 55 -0.46 3.88 -0.93
CA GLY A 55 -1.57 4.69 -0.43
C GLY A 55 -1.16 5.77 0.59
N ASN A 56 0.14 6.06 0.68
CA ASN A 56 0.69 7.03 1.63
C ASN A 56 1.11 8.30 0.89
N TYR A 57 0.40 9.39 1.14
CA TYR A 57 0.61 10.68 0.47
C TYR A 57 0.71 11.80 1.49
N ILE A 58 1.79 12.57 1.41
CA ILE A 58 2.04 13.73 2.27
C ILE A 58 2.38 14.95 1.41
N ASP A 59 2.24 16.14 1.96
CA ASP A 59 2.78 17.38 1.41
C ASP A 59 3.78 17.94 2.40
N VAL A 60 4.95 18.37 1.91
CA VAL A 60 5.93 19.09 2.72
C VAL A 60 6.10 20.50 2.15
N TYR A 61 5.84 21.49 3.01
CA TYR A 61 5.97 22.90 2.70
C TYR A 61 6.95 23.58 3.65
N VAL A 62 7.91 24.31 3.07
CA VAL A 62 8.89 25.12 3.79
C VAL A 62 8.84 26.55 3.24
N PRO A 63 8.24 27.52 3.96
CA PRO A 63 8.05 28.88 3.46
C PRO A 63 9.36 29.64 3.23
N ASP A 64 10.41 29.34 4.00
CA ASP A 64 11.74 29.95 3.86
C ASP A 64 12.83 28.89 4.01
N VAL A 65 13.56 28.67 2.91
CA VAL A 65 14.67 27.70 2.83
C VAL A 65 16.05 28.36 2.92
N SER A 66 16.12 29.69 3.13
CA SER A 66 17.37 30.45 3.05
C SER A 66 18.42 30.04 4.09
N HIS A 67 17.98 29.48 5.21
CA HIS A 67 18.81 29.00 6.32
C HIS A 67 18.88 27.47 6.41
N LEU A 68 18.33 26.77 5.42
CA LEU A 68 18.27 25.31 5.37
C LEU A 68 19.36 24.79 4.42
N THR A 69 20.15 23.81 4.89
CA THR A 69 21.15 23.15 4.04
C THR A 69 20.67 21.80 3.52
N GLU A 70 19.91 21.09 4.33
CA GLU A 70 19.38 19.77 4.04
C GLU A 70 18.10 19.53 4.85
N LEU A 71 17.19 18.78 4.26
CA LEU A 71 15.99 18.28 4.92
C LEU A 71 15.81 16.81 4.56
N GLU A 72 15.75 15.92 5.56
CA GLU A 72 15.45 14.51 5.35
C GLU A 72 14.01 14.22 5.79
N ILE A 73 13.19 13.74 4.86
CA ILE A 73 11.81 13.32 5.13
C ILE A 73 11.85 11.81 5.41
N ARG A 74 11.32 11.38 6.55
CA ARG A 74 11.11 9.96 6.87
C ARG A 74 9.62 9.68 6.96
N LYS A 75 9.14 8.75 6.15
CA LYS A 75 7.76 8.27 6.16
C LYS A 75 7.74 6.83 6.65
N TYR A 76 7.13 6.63 7.82
CA TYR A 76 7.03 5.32 8.45
C TYR A 76 5.90 4.49 7.82
N TYR A 77 6.09 3.16 7.84
CA TYR A 77 5.13 2.15 7.40
C TYR A 77 5.14 0.98 8.38
N THR A 78 4.19 0.04 8.25
CA THR A 78 4.22 -1.23 8.97
C THR A 78 4.49 -2.42 8.05
N ASP A 79 5.07 -3.49 8.60
CA ASP A 79 5.34 -4.72 7.84
C ASP A 79 4.05 -5.29 7.24
N GLU A 80 2.93 -5.21 7.96
CA GLU A 80 1.62 -5.68 7.50
C GLU A 80 1.09 -4.90 6.29
N GLU A 81 1.33 -3.58 6.23
CA GLU A 81 0.96 -2.76 5.09
C GLU A 81 1.69 -3.22 3.83
N ILE A 82 2.99 -3.48 3.94
CA ILE A 82 3.83 -3.88 2.80
C ILE A 82 3.55 -5.33 2.39
N GLU A 83 3.37 -6.23 3.35
CA GLU A 83 3.03 -7.64 3.10
C GLU A 83 1.66 -7.76 2.40
N ALA A 84 0.65 -7.00 2.85
CA ALA A 84 -0.68 -6.99 2.25
C ALA A 84 -0.68 -6.55 0.77
N LEU A 85 0.28 -5.70 0.40
CA LEU A 85 0.48 -5.23 -0.98
C LEU A 85 1.38 -6.17 -1.81
N GLY A 86 2.03 -7.15 -1.19
CA GLY A 86 2.92 -8.11 -1.85
C GLY A 86 4.15 -7.45 -2.49
N LEU A 87 4.63 -6.35 -1.90
CA LEU A 87 5.78 -5.59 -2.39
C LEU A 87 7.08 -6.09 -1.77
N ASP A 88 8.18 -5.94 -2.51
CA ASP A 88 9.52 -6.10 -1.93
C ASP A 88 9.85 -4.83 -1.14
N GLU A 89 9.86 -4.93 0.17
CA GLU A 89 10.15 -3.82 1.09
C GLU A 89 11.45 -3.07 0.72
N ARG A 90 12.50 -3.79 0.28
CA ARG A 90 13.80 -3.18 -0.10
C ARG A 90 13.71 -2.28 -1.32
N SER A 91 12.63 -2.41 -2.10
CA SER A 91 12.38 -1.62 -3.29
C SER A 91 11.60 -0.33 -3.02
N LEU A 92 11.10 -0.13 -1.80
CA LEU A 92 10.35 1.06 -1.41
C LEU A 92 11.20 2.33 -1.58
N ARG A 93 10.61 3.36 -2.20
CA ARG A 93 11.21 4.68 -2.42
C ARG A 93 10.17 5.78 -2.26
N LEU A 94 10.62 6.97 -1.91
CA LEU A 94 9.80 8.17 -1.96
C LEU A 94 9.84 8.78 -3.37
N TYR A 95 8.68 9.18 -3.82
CA TYR A 95 8.42 9.87 -5.08
C TYR A 95 7.87 11.25 -4.76
N TRP A 96 8.16 12.22 -5.60
CA TRP A 96 7.58 13.55 -5.54
C TRP A 96 6.73 13.81 -6.77
N TRP A 97 5.68 14.60 -6.61
CA TRP A 97 4.79 14.97 -7.71
C TRP A 97 5.35 16.18 -8.45
N SER A 98 5.74 15.97 -9.72
CA SER A 98 6.26 17.04 -10.59
C SER A 98 5.19 17.98 -11.17
N GLY A 99 3.92 17.77 -10.80
CA GLY A 99 2.77 18.39 -11.47
C GLY A 99 2.18 17.55 -12.61
N THR A 100 2.93 16.55 -13.11
CA THR A 100 2.50 15.70 -14.24
C THR A 100 2.76 14.21 -14.01
N ASP A 101 3.90 13.88 -13.40
CA ASP A 101 4.30 12.52 -13.09
C ASP A 101 4.84 12.40 -11.67
N TRP A 102 4.69 11.21 -11.08
CA TRP A 102 5.41 10.82 -9.88
C TRP A 102 6.84 10.44 -10.26
N ILE A 103 7.80 11.24 -9.79
CA ILE A 103 9.22 11.05 -10.08
C ILE A 103 9.90 10.58 -8.80
N VAL A 104 10.75 9.55 -8.90
CA VAL A 104 11.51 9.09 -7.73
C VAL A 104 12.41 10.24 -7.24
N CYS A 105 12.48 10.46 -5.93
CA CYS A 105 13.45 11.39 -5.38
C CYS A 105 14.87 10.95 -5.82
N SER A 106 15.77 11.88 -6.13
CA SER A 106 17.11 11.53 -6.61
C SER A 106 17.96 10.87 -5.52
N GLU A 107 17.66 11.19 -4.26
CA GLU A 107 18.33 10.65 -3.09
C GLU A 107 17.29 10.16 -2.08
N THR A 108 17.08 8.84 -2.08
CA THR A 108 16.05 8.17 -1.28
C THR A 108 16.42 6.71 -1.08
N GLY A 109 15.90 6.13 0.00
CA GLY A 109 16.05 4.73 0.32
C GLY A 109 14.98 4.27 1.29
N VAL A 110 15.22 3.09 1.85
CA VAL A 110 14.37 2.48 2.86
C VAL A 110 15.27 1.94 3.96
N ASN A 111 14.86 2.16 5.20
CA ASN A 111 15.40 1.49 6.37
C ASN A 111 14.40 0.39 6.78
N THR A 112 14.74 -0.86 6.46
CA THR A 112 13.89 -2.03 6.75
C THR A 112 14.07 -2.56 8.17
N GLU A 113 14.93 -1.95 8.98
CA GLU A 113 15.08 -2.29 10.40
C GLU A 113 14.17 -1.41 11.26
N GLU A 114 14.01 -0.15 10.86
CA GLU A 114 13.20 0.86 11.56
C GLU A 114 11.89 1.21 10.82
N ASN A 115 11.62 0.55 9.70
CA ASN A 115 10.39 0.64 8.90
C ASN A 115 10.02 2.06 8.45
N TYR A 116 10.96 2.75 7.79
CA TYR A 116 10.67 3.99 7.09
C TYR A 116 11.34 4.10 5.73
N ILE A 117 10.67 4.85 4.85
CA ILE A 117 11.22 5.31 3.58
C ILE A 117 11.73 6.72 3.81
N TRP A 118 12.92 7.03 3.31
CA TRP A 118 13.51 8.35 3.48
C TRP A 118 13.84 9.00 2.14
N ALA A 119 13.81 10.33 2.10
CA ALA A 119 14.31 11.14 1.01
C ALA A 119 15.09 12.33 1.55
N ARG A 120 16.30 12.52 1.05
CA ARG A 120 17.18 13.61 1.43
C ARG A 120 17.10 14.71 0.40
N ILE A 121 16.73 15.91 0.84
CA ILE A 121 16.49 17.07 -0.01
C ILE A 121 17.55 18.11 0.29
N THR A 122 18.36 18.43 -0.71
CA THR A 122 19.36 19.49 -0.67
C THR A 122 19.12 20.46 -1.81
N ARG A 123 20.00 21.44 -2.00
CA ARG A 123 19.94 22.31 -3.18
C ARG A 123 20.17 21.55 -4.50
N ASP A 124 20.88 20.43 -4.46
CA ASP A 124 21.39 19.75 -5.66
C ASP A 124 20.65 18.42 -5.94
N THR A 125 19.62 18.09 -5.16
CA THR A 125 18.74 16.91 -5.37
C THR A 125 17.53 17.24 -6.25
N THR A 126 16.75 16.23 -6.61
CA THR A 126 15.44 16.37 -7.26
C THR A 126 14.42 15.56 -6.46
N PRO A 127 13.47 16.19 -5.75
CA PRO A 127 13.25 17.64 -5.67
C PRO A 127 14.41 18.33 -4.92
N SER A 128 14.53 19.63 -5.14
CA SER A 128 15.46 20.52 -4.44
C SER A 128 14.73 21.25 -3.30
N LEU A 129 15.48 21.90 -2.40
CA LEU A 129 14.88 22.73 -1.34
C LEU A 129 13.93 23.81 -1.91
N SER A 130 14.24 24.41 -3.06
CA SER A 130 13.36 25.40 -3.68
C SER A 130 12.05 24.85 -4.23
N ASP A 131 11.95 23.52 -4.36
CA ASP A 131 10.71 22.87 -4.78
C ASP A 131 9.77 22.62 -3.58
N LEU A 132 10.17 22.84 -2.33
CA LEU A 132 9.35 22.59 -1.13
C LEU A 132 8.28 23.68 -0.88
N THR A 133 7.56 24.09 -1.91
CA THR A 133 6.52 25.13 -1.86
C THR A 133 5.10 24.55 -1.76
N GLY A 134 4.95 23.41 -1.08
CA GLY A 134 3.72 22.61 -1.08
C GLY A 134 3.84 21.44 -2.04
N THR A 135 4.88 20.62 -1.86
CA THR A 135 5.21 19.53 -2.79
C THR A 135 4.67 18.21 -2.26
N PRO A 136 3.78 17.54 -3.03
CA PRO A 136 3.30 16.22 -2.66
C PRO A 136 4.38 15.16 -2.83
N PHE A 137 4.47 14.29 -1.82
CA PHE A 137 5.26 13.07 -1.82
C PHE A 137 4.35 11.85 -1.71
N GLY A 138 4.76 10.76 -2.36
CA GLY A 138 4.10 9.47 -2.35
C GLY A 138 5.11 8.35 -2.19
N ALA A 139 4.71 7.25 -1.55
CA ALA A 139 5.56 6.08 -1.38
C ALA A 139 5.15 4.96 -2.35
N ALA A 140 6.13 4.34 -3.00
CA ALA A 140 5.89 3.16 -3.82
C ALA A 140 7.06 2.17 -3.80
N GLY A 141 6.71 0.90 -3.99
CA GLY A 141 7.64 -0.21 -4.15
C GLY A 141 7.43 -0.95 -5.46
N ARG A 142 8.13 -2.08 -5.61
CA ARG A 142 8.00 -3.00 -6.73
C ARG A 142 7.65 -4.37 -6.19
N PRO A 143 6.84 -5.17 -6.91
CA PRO A 143 6.72 -6.58 -6.59
C PRO A 143 8.08 -7.27 -6.79
N PRO A 144 8.40 -8.31 -6.02
CA PRO A 144 9.66 -9.04 -6.14
C PRO A 144 9.80 -9.65 -7.55
N VAL A 145 10.88 -9.31 -8.26
CA VAL A 145 11.16 -9.83 -9.61
C VAL A 145 12.01 -11.12 -9.53
N GLY A 146 11.35 -12.27 -9.49
CA GLY A 146 11.96 -13.57 -9.80
C GLY A 146 11.77 -14.68 -8.76
N GLY A 147 10.74 -15.53 -8.98
CA GLY A 147 10.66 -16.91 -8.48
C GLY A 147 10.49 -17.13 -6.97
N TYR A 148 9.26 -17.45 -6.53
CA TYR A 148 8.94 -17.77 -5.13
C TYR A 148 9.39 -19.20 -4.77
N VAL A 149 10.34 -19.36 -3.84
CA VAL A 149 10.53 -20.63 -3.10
C VAL A 149 9.92 -20.44 -1.71
N VAL A 150 8.63 -20.80 -1.59
CA VAL A 150 7.99 -20.90 -0.29
C VAL A 150 8.32 -22.25 0.36
N PRO A 151 8.82 -22.30 1.59
CA PRO A 151 8.77 -23.51 2.40
C PRO A 151 7.31 -23.77 2.79
N ILE A 152 6.56 -24.47 1.93
CA ILE A 152 5.18 -24.84 2.22
C ILE A 152 5.18 -26.02 3.19
N SER A 153 4.57 -25.85 4.36
CA SER A 153 4.36 -26.97 5.28
C SER A 153 3.37 -27.97 4.67
N LYS A 154 3.49 -29.26 5.01
CA LYS A 154 2.57 -30.32 4.52
C LYS A 154 1.10 -30.02 4.85
N LEU A 155 0.86 -29.19 5.88
CA LEU A 155 -0.48 -28.75 6.29
C LEU A 155 -1.03 -27.65 5.38
N GLU A 156 -0.19 -26.68 4.99
CA GLU A 156 -0.58 -25.62 4.05
C GLU A 156 -0.81 -26.16 2.63
N LEU A 157 -0.06 -27.19 2.21
CA LEU A 157 -0.36 -27.93 0.97
C LEU A 157 -1.73 -28.62 1.01
N LEU A 158 -2.12 -29.21 2.14
CA LEU A 158 -3.43 -29.84 2.29
C LEU A 158 -4.55 -28.80 2.23
N ARG A 159 -4.38 -27.64 2.86
CA ARG A 159 -5.37 -26.55 2.84
C ARG A 159 -5.59 -26.03 1.43
N ILE A 160 -4.50 -25.77 0.70
CA ILE A 160 -4.55 -25.30 -0.69
C ILE A 160 -5.22 -26.37 -1.58
N LEU A 161 -4.82 -27.64 -1.47
CA LEU A 161 -5.39 -28.73 -2.28
C LEU A 161 -6.88 -28.99 -1.99
N LEU A 162 -7.32 -28.80 -0.75
CA LEU A 162 -8.71 -28.98 -0.34
C LEU A 162 -9.61 -27.83 -0.82
N TRP A 163 -9.10 -26.60 -0.83
CA TRP A 163 -9.90 -25.42 -1.19
C TRP A 163 -10.01 -25.21 -2.70
N THR A 164 -8.94 -25.47 -3.47
CA THR A 164 -8.97 -25.35 -4.94
C THR A 164 -9.82 -26.44 -5.61
N ASN A 165 -10.01 -27.60 -4.96
CA ASN A 165 -10.82 -28.71 -5.47
C ASN A 165 -12.24 -28.79 -4.86
N ALA A 166 -12.61 -27.87 -3.97
CA ALA A 166 -13.94 -27.82 -3.36
C ALA A 166 -15.11 -27.88 -4.37
N PRO A 167 -15.07 -27.21 -5.54
CA PRO A 167 -16.17 -27.32 -6.51
C PRO A 167 -16.22 -28.68 -7.24
N LEU A 168 -15.12 -29.44 -7.31
CA LEU A 168 -15.10 -30.75 -7.97
C LEU A 168 -15.68 -31.87 -7.09
N ILE A 169 -15.59 -31.73 -5.76
CA ILE A 169 -16.10 -32.72 -4.78
C ILE A 169 -17.61 -32.57 -4.57
N ALA A 170 -18.16 -31.36 -4.72
CA ALA A 170 -19.60 -31.09 -4.55
C ALA A 170 -20.50 -31.58 -5.71
N LEU A 171 -19.93 -31.92 -6.88
CA LEU A 171 -20.68 -32.37 -8.06
C LEU A 171 -21.05 -33.86 -8.04
N LEU A 172 -20.38 -34.69 -7.24
CA LEU A 172 -20.64 -36.13 -7.16
C LEU A 172 -21.94 -36.53 -6.42
N PRO A 173 -22.40 -35.87 -5.34
CA PRO A 173 -23.68 -36.21 -4.71
C PRO A 173 -24.91 -35.72 -5.50
N ALA A 174 -24.79 -34.69 -6.34
CA ALA A 174 -25.92 -34.15 -7.11
C ALA A 174 -26.39 -35.10 -8.23
N ILE A 175 -25.46 -35.80 -8.89
CA ILE A 175 -25.78 -36.77 -9.95
C ILE A 175 -26.40 -38.05 -9.36
N ALA A 176 -25.94 -38.49 -8.18
CA ALA A 176 -26.50 -39.65 -7.48
C ALA A 176 -27.92 -39.39 -6.92
N MET A 177 -28.20 -38.18 -6.41
CA MET A 177 -29.54 -37.82 -5.91
C MET A 177 -30.58 -37.70 -7.04
N SER A 178 -30.20 -37.18 -8.21
CA SER A 178 -31.08 -37.07 -9.38
C SER A 178 -31.53 -38.45 -9.90
N THR A 179 -30.62 -39.41 -10.00
CA THR A 179 -30.93 -40.78 -10.48
C THR A 179 -31.80 -41.58 -9.49
N ILE A 180 -31.61 -41.42 -8.18
CA ILE A 180 -32.43 -42.08 -7.15
C ILE A 180 -33.85 -41.51 -7.11
N LEU A 181 -34.01 -40.19 -7.29
CA LEU A 181 -35.33 -39.54 -7.35
C LEU A 181 -36.10 -39.94 -8.60
N LEU A 182 -35.42 -40.02 -9.76
CA LEU A 182 -36.02 -40.48 -11.02
C LEU A 182 -36.46 -41.95 -10.93
N ALA A 183 -35.64 -42.82 -10.33
CA ALA A 183 -35.98 -44.23 -10.12
C ALA A 183 -37.17 -44.43 -9.17
N LYS A 184 -37.28 -43.65 -8.08
CA LYS A 184 -38.45 -43.69 -7.17
C LYS A 184 -39.73 -43.19 -7.85
N ALA A 185 -39.64 -42.15 -8.69
CA ALA A 185 -40.79 -41.61 -9.41
C ALA A 185 -41.35 -42.63 -10.43
N LEU A 186 -40.46 -43.29 -11.19
CA LEU A 186 -40.83 -44.31 -12.17
C LEU A 186 -41.47 -45.55 -11.51
N ARG A 187 -40.97 -45.99 -10.35
CA ARG A 187 -41.56 -47.11 -9.58
C ARG A 187 -42.97 -46.83 -9.07
N ARG A 188 -43.25 -45.59 -8.64
CA ARG A 188 -44.58 -45.19 -8.15
C ARG A 188 -45.63 -45.18 -9.26
N ARG A 189 -45.27 -44.74 -10.48
CA ARG A 189 -46.16 -44.80 -11.65
C ARG A 189 -46.48 -46.23 -12.06
N TRP A 190 -45.50 -47.13 -12.04
CA TRP A 190 -45.69 -48.55 -12.39
C TRP A 190 -46.58 -49.31 -11.41
N ARG A 191 -46.54 -48.98 -10.11
CA ARG A 191 -47.40 -49.61 -9.10
C ARG A 191 -48.86 -49.13 -9.22
N LYS A 192 -49.07 -47.84 -9.46
CA LYS A 192 -50.43 -47.28 -9.60
C LYS A 192 -51.17 -47.81 -10.84
N GLY A 193 -50.45 -48.10 -11.93
CA GLY A 193 -51.03 -48.70 -13.14
C GLY A 193 -51.28 -50.21 -13.08
N ARG A 194 -50.89 -50.90 -12.00
CA ARG A 194 -51.14 -52.34 -11.81
C ARG A 194 -52.32 -52.62 -10.87
N ASP A 195 -52.72 -51.61 -10.09
CA ASP A 195 -53.84 -51.65 -9.14
C ASP A 195 -55.10 -50.95 -9.72
N SER A 196 -55.16 -50.72 -11.04
CA SER A 196 -56.31 -50.14 -11.77
C SER A 196 -56.94 -51.17 -12.70
#